data_AF-A0A7S3MRA1-F1
#
_entry.id   AF-A0A7S3MRA1-F1
#
_cell.length_a   1.000
_cell.length_b   1.000
_cell.length_c   1.000
_cell.angle_alpha   90.00
_cell.angle_beta   90.00
_cell.angle_gamma   90.00
#
_symmetry.space_group_name_H-M   'P 1'
#
loop_
_entity.id
_entity.type
_entity.pdbx_description
1 polymer ?
#
loop_
_entity_poly.entity_id
_entity_poly.type
_entity_poly.pdbx_seq_one_letter_code
_entity_poly.pdbx_strand_id
1 'polypeptide(L)'
;DLLRVLNTLTETSGMETIWNDLYSGSSDGSPMYWSVLCSPTNPKYHSMLVFPLVESKVIYLIENVKSSYHSRYLEWVAEDCNECFFPDLVRFVVTYPPNKEMTPRWQIAGWFLSKTQNHQLQAYIKQALVFDCLFFNKQDQLYTIEPAMSLLKYSISKCPAMAEEILEFMLTSAELYDKRSTAAIMRSLKQSFKVSHSNGIIPSIDSLVNDERLDEGIRNRLAGMLEGPSNGSDIVPSPLLEADEIQYTSAPKALMEGLGELGTSFCNEPSLKGIKEMMSKTGEASEDLANFVTGCLSFEFGQPVSLQTSENSLLCSIFKEAEKDPKIKELLKIMYTQESSVGSRLLVYSLLNNVSLYQQVGEDFKRDLKVSLSETNQEVLDWLFPQVFRNLNNLVTPSIIEFFLQSASSELICKIELDLFQKSYSLLCNKLPQVLERSKDFSSTEQLYFWKLIQAEIKPEELEVILSHFQEIDPNDFPPYESSSGLINYLLLNSSHITARHLKLLLELPTKVFKGCIYAVLTRLKSAYVQEASVEILRNEQVHFKLNLLKHMKFWVSKGGKPKEIVFSEALQNCIFETLKKDFVPSKFNCLLNCSIK
;
A
#
# COMPACT_ATOMS: atom_id res chain seq x y z
N ASP A 1 13.34 2.69 10.82
CA ASP A 1 12.69 3.80 11.56
C ASP A 1 11.60 3.38 12.54
N LEU A 2 10.84 2.29 12.33
CA LEU A 2 9.82 1.85 13.29
C LEU A 2 10.39 1.75 14.72
N LEU A 3 11.54 1.08 14.87
CA LEU A 3 12.23 0.94 16.17
C LEU A 3 12.77 2.26 16.72
N ARG A 4 13.14 3.22 15.86
CA ARG A 4 13.52 4.58 16.26
C ARG A 4 12.34 5.26 16.96
N VAL A 5 11.16 5.20 16.34
CA VAL A 5 9.94 5.82 16.88
C VAL A 5 9.47 5.08 18.13
N LEU A 6 9.41 3.74 18.11
CA LEU A 6 9.02 2.94 19.28
C LEU A 6 9.90 3.23 20.51
N ASN A 7 11.19 3.51 20.32
CA ASN A 7 12.08 3.87 21.42
C ASN A 7 11.70 5.20 22.11
N THR A 8 10.99 6.09 21.41
CA THR A 8 10.45 7.32 21.99
C THR A 8 9.17 7.09 22.81
N LEU A 9 8.54 5.92 22.65
CA LEU A 9 7.25 5.57 23.27
C LEU A 9 7.40 4.56 24.42
N THR A 10 8.62 4.26 24.87
CA THR A 10 8.91 3.23 25.88
C THR A 10 8.16 3.42 27.21
N GLU A 11 7.87 4.66 27.59
CA GLU A 11 7.11 5.00 28.80
C GLU A 11 5.58 4.89 28.63
N THR A 12 5.10 4.63 27.41
CA THR A 12 3.66 4.53 27.11
C THR A 12 3.13 3.16 27.50
N SER A 13 2.02 3.13 28.27
CA SER A 13 1.37 1.88 28.69
C SER A 13 1.02 0.99 27.50
N GLY A 14 1.42 -0.28 27.54
CA GLY A 14 1.20 -1.26 26.48
C GLY A 14 2.33 -1.37 25.45
N MET A 15 3.25 -0.39 25.38
CA MET A 15 4.44 -0.51 24.53
C MET A 15 5.42 -1.55 25.06
N GLU A 16 5.45 -1.78 26.38
CA GLU A 16 6.24 -2.84 27.00
C GLU A 16 5.86 -4.23 26.47
N THR A 17 4.58 -4.48 26.16
CA THR A 17 4.14 -5.75 25.55
C THR A 17 4.72 -5.93 24.15
N ILE A 18 4.66 -4.89 23.32
CA ILE A 18 5.24 -4.90 21.96
C ILE A 18 6.75 -5.13 22.04
N TRP A 19 7.44 -4.46 22.97
CA TRP A 19 8.86 -4.67 23.20
C TRP A 19 9.16 -6.09 23.67
N ASN A 20 8.39 -6.63 24.62
CA ASN A 20 8.56 -8.00 25.10
C ASN A 20 8.35 -9.03 23.99
N ASP A 21 7.36 -8.82 23.10
CA ASP A 21 7.11 -9.70 21.94
C ASP A 21 8.22 -9.58 20.88
N LEU A 22 8.70 -8.35 20.62
CA LEU A 22 9.86 -8.11 19.75
C LEU A 22 11.13 -8.75 20.31
N TYR A 23 11.28 -8.85 21.64
CA TYR A 23 12.43 -9.44 22.32
C TYR A 23 12.22 -10.90 22.75
N SER A 24 11.02 -11.48 22.58
CA SER A 24 10.72 -12.86 23.01
C SER A 24 11.34 -13.86 22.04
N GLY A 25 12.59 -14.24 22.31
CA GLY A 25 13.32 -15.27 21.57
C GLY A 25 14.79 -15.30 21.94
N SER A 26 15.23 -16.41 22.55
CA SER A 26 16.62 -16.82 22.87
C SER A 26 17.59 -15.80 23.51
N SER A 27 18.68 -16.31 24.07
CA SER A 27 19.78 -15.51 24.66
C SER A 27 20.39 -14.48 23.69
N ASP A 28 20.27 -14.73 22.39
CA ASP A 28 21.01 -14.01 21.35
C ASP A 28 20.15 -12.99 20.58
N GLY A 29 18.90 -12.75 21.00
CA GLY A 29 18.00 -11.77 20.37
C GLY A 29 16.92 -12.38 19.48
N SER A 30 15.84 -11.64 19.22
CA SER A 30 14.82 -12.08 18.27
C SER A 30 15.31 -11.82 16.84
N PRO A 31 15.30 -12.82 15.93
CA PRO A 31 15.63 -12.62 14.52
C PRO A 31 14.76 -11.55 13.86
N MET A 32 13.50 -11.42 14.30
CA MET A 32 12.58 -10.39 13.83
C MET A 32 13.04 -8.98 14.22
N TYR A 33 13.53 -8.78 15.44
CA TYR A 33 14.06 -7.49 15.89
C TYR A 33 15.23 -7.02 15.03
N TRP A 34 16.19 -7.90 14.78
CA TRP A 34 17.36 -7.57 13.95
C TRP A 34 16.98 -7.34 12.48
N SER A 35 16.08 -8.16 11.93
CA SER A 35 15.54 -7.98 10.58
C SER A 35 14.89 -6.61 10.40
N VAL A 36 14.08 -6.17 11.39
CA VAL A 36 13.43 -4.85 11.36
C VAL A 36 14.45 -3.71 11.51
N LEU A 37 15.51 -3.88 12.32
CA LEU A 37 16.57 -2.87 12.45
C LEU A 37 17.36 -2.66 11.16
N CYS A 38 17.71 -3.75 10.48
CA CYS A 38 18.55 -3.73 9.29
C CYS A 38 17.77 -3.54 7.97
N SER A 39 16.45 -3.40 8.03
CA SER A 39 15.62 -3.14 6.86
C SER A 39 15.45 -1.62 6.63
N PRO A 40 15.91 -1.07 5.49
CA PRO A 40 15.74 0.35 5.20
C PRO A 40 14.26 0.76 5.12
N THR A 41 13.92 1.88 5.76
CA THR A 41 12.56 2.44 5.68
C THR A 41 12.34 3.05 4.31
N ASN A 42 11.22 2.74 3.65
CA ASN A 42 10.83 3.41 2.41
C ASN A 42 10.64 4.93 2.66
N PRO A 43 11.28 5.82 1.88
CA PRO A 43 11.21 7.29 2.07
C PRO A 43 9.80 7.88 2.11
N LYS A 44 8.80 7.20 1.51
CA LYS A 44 7.39 7.63 1.57
C LYS A 44 6.88 7.78 3.00
N TYR A 45 7.34 6.92 3.92
CA TYR A 45 6.93 6.98 5.31
C TYR A 45 7.52 8.19 6.04
N HIS A 46 8.68 8.70 5.61
CA HIS A 46 9.23 9.93 6.16
C HIS A 46 8.45 11.16 5.70
N SER A 47 8.00 11.18 4.44
CA SER A 47 7.09 12.20 3.91
C SER A 47 5.75 12.22 4.67
N MET A 48 5.18 11.04 5.00
CA MET A 48 3.93 10.94 5.78
C MET A 48 4.02 11.50 7.21
N LEU A 49 5.22 11.64 7.77
CA LEU A 49 5.43 12.23 9.11
C LEU A 49 5.58 13.75 9.08
N VAL A 50 5.65 14.36 7.88
CA VAL A 50 5.81 15.80 7.70
C VAL A 50 4.53 16.39 7.11
N PHE A 51 4.11 17.55 7.62
CA PHE A 51 2.94 18.24 7.07
C PHE A 51 3.21 18.68 5.62
N PRO A 52 2.27 18.52 4.66
CA PRO A 52 2.51 18.80 3.24
C PRO A 52 3.03 20.22 2.94
N LEU A 53 2.58 21.22 3.71
CA LEU A 53 3.06 22.59 3.59
C LEU A 53 4.53 22.72 4.02
N VAL A 54 4.88 22.13 5.17
CA VAL A 54 6.24 22.15 5.73
C VAL A 54 7.19 21.36 4.82
N GLU A 55 6.74 20.20 4.33
CA GLU A 55 7.46 19.39 3.33
C GLU A 55 7.78 20.21 2.09
N SER A 56 6.77 20.86 1.50
CA SER A 56 6.95 21.71 0.31
C SER A 56 7.98 22.84 0.54
N LYS A 57 7.98 23.45 1.73
CA LYS A 57 8.97 24.48 2.10
C LYS A 57 10.38 23.89 2.22
N VAL A 58 10.53 22.73 2.85
CA VAL A 58 11.83 22.05 3.00
C VAL A 58 12.39 21.60 1.64
N ILE A 59 11.55 21.02 0.77
CA ILE A 59 11.93 20.67 -0.60
C ILE A 59 12.37 21.92 -1.37
N TYR A 60 11.59 23.01 -1.30
CA TYR A 60 11.97 24.27 -1.94
C TYR A 60 13.33 24.78 -1.45
N LEU A 61 13.60 24.63 -0.15
CA LEU A 61 14.87 25.01 0.46
C LEU A 61 16.03 24.17 -0.05
N ILE A 62 15.88 22.84 -0.11
CA ILE A 62 16.89 21.92 -0.65
C ILE A 62 17.18 22.26 -2.11
N GLU A 63 16.15 22.41 -2.94
CA GLU A 63 16.28 22.44 -4.39
C GLU A 63 16.49 23.82 -5.01
N ASN A 64 16.13 24.92 -4.32
CA ASN A 64 16.04 26.24 -4.94
C ASN A 64 16.68 27.37 -4.13
N VAL A 65 16.97 27.18 -2.84
CA VAL A 65 17.59 28.20 -2.00
C VAL A 65 19.10 28.07 -2.05
N LYS A 66 19.81 29.18 -2.26
CA LYS A 66 21.27 29.21 -2.14
C LYS A 66 21.68 29.02 -0.69
N SER A 67 22.71 28.22 -0.43
CA SER A 67 23.26 27.96 0.91
C SER A 67 23.53 29.23 1.74
N SER A 68 23.84 30.39 1.14
CA SER A 68 24.02 31.65 1.88
C SER A 68 22.75 32.19 2.56
N TYR A 69 21.56 31.79 2.09
CA TYR A 69 20.27 32.28 2.60
C TYR A 69 19.50 31.24 3.43
N HIS A 70 20.03 30.01 3.58
CA HIS A 70 19.37 28.89 4.25
C HIS A 70 18.73 29.27 5.60
N SER A 71 19.45 29.98 6.49
CA SER A 71 19.00 30.26 7.86
C SER A 71 17.66 31.00 7.90
N ARG A 72 17.47 32.02 7.03
CA ARG A 72 16.21 32.76 6.94
C ARG A 72 15.04 31.88 6.50
N TYR A 73 15.28 30.98 5.55
CA TYR A 73 14.24 30.08 5.06
C TYR A 73 13.95 28.97 6.07
N LEU A 74 14.94 28.54 6.86
CA LEU A 74 14.75 27.58 7.96
C LEU A 74 13.96 28.19 9.11
N GLU A 75 14.14 29.48 9.43
CA GLU A 75 13.26 30.20 10.36
C GLU A 75 11.80 30.19 9.86
N TRP A 76 11.59 30.46 8.57
CA TRP A 76 10.27 30.40 7.94
C TRP A 76 9.63 28.99 7.90
N VAL A 77 10.44 27.93 7.90
CA VAL A 77 9.97 26.55 8.05
C VAL A 77 9.57 26.29 9.50
N ALA A 78 10.43 26.68 10.45
CA ALA A 78 10.21 26.45 11.87
C ALA A 78 9.01 27.24 12.45
N GLU A 79 8.61 28.35 11.83
CA GLU A 79 7.39 29.07 12.21
C GLU A 79 6.11 28.24 12.00
N ASP A 80 6.12 27.27 11.09
CA ASP A 80 4.95 26.44 10.75
C ASP A 80 4.90 25.10 11.50
N CYS A 81 5.91 24.76 12.32
CA CYS A 81 5.97 23.49 13.02
C CYS A 81 6.60 23.60 14.42
N ASN A 82 6.08 22.83 15.37
CA ASN A 82 6.67 22.74 16.71
C ASN A 82 8.04 22.05 16.68
N GLU A 83 8.95 22.39 17.59
CA GLU A 83 10.27 21.74 17.74
C GLU A 83 10.17 20.21 17.91
N CYS A 84 9.06 19.70 18.46
CA CYS A 84 8.81 18.25 18.55
C CYS A 84 8.81 17.53 17.19
N PHE A 85 8.60 18.24 16.07
CA PHE A 85 8.64 17.67 14.71
C PHE A 85 10.04 17.70 14.09
N PHE A 86 11.02 18.35 14.73
CA PHE A 86 12.38 18.45 14.18
C PHE A 86 13.05 17.08 13.93
N PRO A 87 12.90 16.05 14.79
CA PRO A 87 13.45 14.73 14.50
C PRO A 87 12.91 14.13 13.19
N ASP A 88 11.62 14.28 12.92
CA ASP A 88 10.99 13.73 11.71
C ASP A 88 11.35 14.56 10.47
N LEU A 89 11.47 15.89 10.61
CA LEU A 89 12.00 16.76 9.55
C LEU A 89 13.45 16.41 9.20
N VAL A 90 14.29 16.20 10.20
CA VAL A 90 15.68 15.79 9.99
C VAL A 90 15.72 14.42 9.33
N ARG A 91 14.85 13.48 9.74
CA ARG A 91 14.77 12.18 9.08
C ARG A 91 14.39 12.30 7.61
N PHE A 92 13.35 13.08 7.30
CA PHE A 92 12.93 13.38 5.93
C PHE A 92 14.06 14.01 5.11
N VAL A 93 14.76 15.01 5.66
CA VAL A 93 15.89 15.67 5.00
C VAL A 93 17.01 14.67 4.71
N VAL A 94 17.36 13.79 5.65
CA VAL A 94 18.42 12.80 5.49
C VAL A 94 18.10 11.80 4.38
N THR A 95 16.85 11.37 4.26
CA THR A 95 16.40 10.37 3.28
C THR A 95 15.93 10.96 1.95
N TYR A 96 15.90 12.28 1.83
CA TYR A 96 15.58 12.97 0.59
C TYR A 96 16.66 12.74 -0.48
N PRO A 97 16.31 12.22 -1.68
CA PRO A 97 17.28 11.93 -2.73
C PRO A 97 18.02 13.18 -3.25
N PRO A 98 19.33 13.11 -3.55
CA PRO A 98 20.15 14.28 -3.91
C PRO A 98 20.02 14.71 -5.39
N ASN A 99 18.85 14.53 -6.01
CA ASN A 99 18.65 14.80 -7.45
C ASN A 99 18.98 16.25 -7.83
N LYS A 100 18.66 17.21 -6.93
CA LYS A 100 18.96 18.63 -7.07
C LYS A 100 19.16 19.25 -5.69
N GLU A 101 20.40 19.58 -5.36
CA GLU A 101 20.75 20.08 -4.02
C GLU A 101 21.45 21.44 -4.12
N MET A 102 20.69 22.52 -3.91
CA MET A 102 21.21 23.89 -3.82
C MET A 102 21.59 24.30 -2.40
N THR A 103 20.80 23.90 -1.41
CA THR A 103 21.20 23.96 0.01
C THR A 103 21.56 22.55 0.48
N PRO A 104 22.79 22.34 0.96
CA PRO A 104 23.20 21.03 1.43
C PRO A 104 22.34 20.50 2.59
N ARG A 105 21.92 19.23 2.53
CA ARG A 105 21.07 18.55 3.51
C ARG A 105 21.72 18.51 4.89
N TRP A 106 23.05 18.35 4.94
CA TRP A 106 23.82 18.44 6.20
C TRP A 106 23.65 19.80 6.89
N GLN A 107 23.51 20.89 6.13
CA GLN A 107 23.39 22.25 6.66
C GLN A 107 22.00 22.48 7.27
N ILE A 108 20.97 21.88 6.65
CA ILE A 108 19.59 21.88 7.16
C ILE A 108 19.52 21.07 8.46
N ALA A 109 20.08 19.85 8.46
CA ALA A 109 20.09 18.99 9.64
C ALA A 109 20.83 19.63 10.82
N GLY A 110 22.01 20.23 10.56
CA GLY A 110 22.79 20.95 11.58
C GLY A 110 22.04 22.16 12.15
N TRP A 111 21.29 22.89 11.33
CA TRP A 111 20.49 24.01 11.80
C TRP A 111 19.38 23.55 12.76
N PHE A 112 18.62 22.51 12.42
CA PHE A 112 17.58 21.98 13.31
C PHE A 112 18.16 21.47 14.63
N LEU A 113 19.32 20.79 14.58
CA LEU A 113 20.04 20.37 15.79
C LEU A 113 20.42 21.57 16.68
N SER A 114 20.90 22.66 16.08
CA SER A 114 21.28 23.88 16.81
C SER A 114 20.10 24.73 17.30
N LYS A 115 18.91 24.54 16.72
CA LYS A 115 17.75 25.42 16.95
C LYS A 115 17.10 25.18 18.30
N THR A 116 17.01 23.92 18.72
CA THR A 116 16.36 23.54 19.99
C THR A 116 17.36 23.55 21.15
N GLN A 117 16.90 23.98 22.32
CA GLN A 117 17.63 23.91 23.59
C GLN A 117 17.22 22.70 24.45
N ASN A 118 16.23 21.92 23.99
CA ASN A 118 15.74 20.76 24.71
C ASN A 118 16.66 19.56 24.44
N HIS A 119 17.40 19.12 25.47
CA HIS A 119 18.35 18.02 25.36
C HIS A 119 17.73 16.69 24.89
N GLN A 120 16.47 16.41 25.25
CA GLN A 120 15.78 15.21 24.79
C GLN A 120 15.49 15.29 23.28
N LEU A 121 15.02 16.45 22.80
CA LEU A 121 14.80 16.67 21.36
C LEU A 121 16.12 16.64 20.60
N GLN A 122 17.20 17.21 21.14
CA GLN A 122 18.54 17.11 20.54
C GLN A 122 18.98 15.65 20.41
N ALA A 123 18.71 14.80 21.42
CA ALA A 123 19.01 13.38 21.34
C ALA A 123 18.20 12.69 20.23
N TYR A 124 16.91 13.00 20.07
CA TYR A 124 16.09 12.45 18.98
C TYR A 124 16.50 12.94 17.59
N ILE A 125 16.91 14.21 17.47
CA ILE A 125 17.47 14.76 16.22
C ILE A 125 18.78 14.04 15.88
N LYS A 126 19.69 13.88 16.85
CA LYS A 126 20.94 13.13 16.66
C LYS A 126 20.64 11.68 16.27
N GLN A 127 19.67 11.03 16.92
CA GLN A 127 19.25 9.69 16.55
C GLN A 127 18.74 9.62 15.11
N ALA A 128 17.86 10.53 14.69
CA ALA A 128 17.33 10.58 13.33
C ALA A 128 18.42 10.83 12.27
N LEU A 129 19.43 11.64 12.62
CA LEU A 129 20.57 11.96 11.77
C LEU A 129 21.51 10.76 11.57
N VAL A 130 21.83 10.03 12.64
CA VAL A 130 22.89 8.99 12.61
C VAL A 130 22.35 7.58 12.48
N PHE A 131 21.03 7.39 12.47
CA PHE A 131 20.38 6.07 12.52
C PHE A 131 20.92 5.13 11.44
N ASP A 132 21.00 5.60 10.20
CA ASP A 132 21.49 4.80 9.08
C ASP A 132 22.97 4.48 9.21
N CYS A 133 23.78 5.33 9.86
CA CYS A 133 25.20 5.03 10.11
C CYS A 133 25.37 3.84 11.06
N LEU A 134 24.47 3.69 12.05
CA LEU A 134 24.53 2.62 13.05
C LEU A 134 24.19 1.24 12.47
N PHE A 135 23.34 1.19 11.45
CA PHE A 135 22.86 -0.05 10.83
C PHE A 135 23.26 -0.20 9.36
N PHE A 136 24.21 0.63 8.90
CA PHE A 136 24.64 0.72 7.51
C PHE A 136 25.16 -0.61 6.94
N ASN A 137 24.65 -0.97 5.77
CA ASN A 137 25.15 -2.02 4.90
C ASN A 137 25.70 -1.43 3.59
N LYS A 138 26.64 -2.10 2.92
CA LYS A 138 27.17 -1.70 1.62
C LYS A 138 26.12 -1.63 0.50
N GLN A 139 25.01 -2.32 0.66
CA GLN A 139 23.88 -2.28 -0.28
C GLN A 139 23.00 -1.04 -0.08
N ASP A 140 23.12 -0.35 1.06
CA ASP A 140 22.34 0.84 1.36
C ASP A 140 22.79 2.02 0.52
N GLN A 141 21.86 2.94 0.30
CA GLN A 141 22.11 4.13 -0.50
C GLN A 141 23.04 5.10 0.23
N LEU A 142 24.18 5.45 -0.37
CA LEU A 142 25.17 6.35 0.22
C LEU A 142 24.59 7.68 0.72
N TYR A 143 23.57 8.21 0.03
CA TYR A 143 22.99 9.51 0.34
C TYR A 143 22.28 9.56 1.71
N THR A 144 22.01 8.42 2.34
CA THR A 144 21.38 8.35 3.67
C THR A 144 22.36 8.59 4.81
N ILE A 145 23.64 8.23 4.64
CA ILE A 145 24.70 8.49 5.63
C ILE A 145 25.48 9.77 5.33
N GLU A 146 25.44 10.24 4.07
CA GLU A 146 26.17 11.43 3.62
C GLU A 146 25.88 12.68 4.48
N PRO A 147 24.63 13.03 4.82
CA PRO A 147 24.36 14.26 5.56
C PRO A 147 25.01 14.28 6.95
N ALA A 148 25.01 13.15 7.66
CA ALA A 148 25.63 13.02 8.98
C ALA A 148 27.16 13.15 8.88
N MET A 149 27.76 12.50 7.88
CA MET A 149 29.21 12.48 7.67
C MET A 149 29.73 13.84 7.17
N SER A 150 28.99 14.48 6.28
CA SER A 150 29.25 15.85 5.84
C SER A 150 29.10 16.84 6.99
N LEU A 151 28.03 16.75 7.79
CA LEU A 151 27.86 17.63 8.95
C LEU A 151 29.03 17.50 9.92
N LEU A 152 29.46 16.26 10.20
CA LEU A 152 30.61 15.98 11.04
C LEU A 152 31.87 16.67 10.50
N LYS A 153 32.20 16.43 9.22
CA LYS A 153 33.36 17.05 8.55
C LYS A 153 33.36 18.56 8.64
N TYR A 154 32.24 19.21 8.30
CA TYR A 154 32.18 20.67 8.30
C TYR A 154 32.20 21.25 9.72
N SER A 155 31.57 20.58 10.68
CA SER A 155 31.49 21.02 12.07
C SER A 155 32.84 21.04 12.77
N ILE A 156 33.76 20.12 12.48
CA ILE A 156 35.10 20.12 13.11
C ILE A 156 35.82 21.46 12.95
N SER A 157 35.72 22.09 11.77
CA SER A 157 36.36 23.37 11.50
C SER A 157 35.56 24.59 11.97
N LYS A 158 34.23 24.49 12.04
CA LYS A 158 33.32 25.62 12.26
C LYS A 158 32.76 25.69 13.68
N CYS A 159 32.44 24.54 14.25
CA CYS A 159 31.86 24.36 15.58
C CYS A 159 32.29 22.99 16.13
N PRO A 160 33.54 22.88 16.66
CA PRO A 160 34.08 21.60 17.15
C PRO A 160 33.18 20.91 18.18
N ALA A 161 32.56 21.68 19.08
CA ALA A 161 31.63 21.16 20.08
C ALA A 161 30.46 20.36 19.46
N MET A 162 29.94 20.78 18.30
CA MET A 162 28.88 20.03 17.63
C MET A 162 29.39 18.75 16.99
N ALA A 163 30.61 18.77 16.44
CA ALA A 163 31.26 17.56 15.94
C ALA A 163 31.49 16.54 17.06
N GLU A 164 31.96 17.00 18.21
CA GLU A 164 32.14 16.19 19.42
C GLU A 164 30.81 15.59 19.89
N GLU A 165 29.74 16.39 19.99
CA GLU A 165 28.42 15.89 20.38
C GLU A 165 27.87 14.82 19.43
N ILE A 166 28.08 14.96 18.12
CA ILE A 166 27.65 13.98 17.12
C ILE A 166 28.49 12.71 17.24
N LEU A 167 29.82 12.82 17.34
CA LEU A 167 30.73 11.68 17.50
C LEU A 167 30.46 10.91 18.78
N GLU A 168 30.34 11.62 19.89
CA GLU A 168 30.01 11.06 21.21
C GLU A 168 28.68 10.31 21.14
N PHE A 169 27.66 10.90 20.50
CA PHE A 169 26.37 10.25 20.31
C PHE A 169 26.47 9.00 19.41
N MET A 170 27.21 9.06 18.30
CA MET A 170 27.41 7.91 17.41
C MET A 170 28.11 6.74 18.13
N LEU A 171 29.22 7.01 18.82
CA LEU A 171 30.03 6.01 19.52
C LEU A 171 29.24 5.40 20.68
N THR A 172 28.62 6.23 21.51
CA THR A 172 27.83 5.77 22.65
C THR A 172 26.56 5.04 22.21
N SER A 173 25.92 5.45 21.10
CA SER A 173 24.81 4.69 20.52
C SER A 173 25.27 3.33 20.01
N ALA A 174 26.42 3.24 19.34
CA ALA A 174 26.94 1.95 18.87
C ALA A 174 27.26 0.98 20.03
N GLU A 175 27.70 1.52 21.18
CA GLU A 175 27.97 0.74 22.38
C GLU A 175 26.70 0.30 23.12
N LEU A 176 25.69 1.17 23.20
CA LEU A 176 24.57 1.01 24.15
C LEU A 176 23.21 0.70 23.52
N TYR A 177 23.03 0.87 22.20
CA TYR A 177 21.71 0.72 21.56
C TYR A 177 21.13 -0.68 21.77
N ASP A 178 21.93 -1.71 21.51
CA ASP A 178 21.60 -3.10 21.85
C ASP A 178 22.88 -3.85 22.24
N LYS A 179 22.99 -4.19 23.53
CA LYS A 179 24.16 -4.88 24.09
C LYS A 179 24.41 -6.26 23.48
N ARG A 180 23.39 -6.91 22.92
CA ARG A 180 23.54 -8.22 22.25
C ARG A 180 24.21 -8.07 20.88
N SER A 181 24.00 -6.93 20.24
CA SER A 181 24.38 -6.65 18.85
C SER A 181 25.48 -5.60 18.72
N THR A 182 26.10 -5.16 19.82
CA THR A 182 27.15 -4.12 19.85
C THR A 182 28.24 -4.35 18.80
N ALA A 183 28.73 -5.59 18.64
CA ALA A 183 29.76 -5.90 17.64
C ALA A 183 29.29 -5.68 16.19
N ALA A 184 28.02 -5.96 15.89
CA ALA A 184 27.44 -5.74 14.57
C ALA A 184 27.23 -4.24 14.30
N ILE A 185 26.69 -3.50 15.27
CA ILE A 185 26.47 -2.05 15.16
C ILE A 185 27.80 -1.30 15.01
N MET A 186 28.82 -1.67 15.78
CA MET A 186 30.18 -1.13 15.63
C MET A 186 30.77 -1.41 14.24
N ARG A 187 30.54 -2.60 13.68
CA ARG A 187 30.99 -2.95 12.32
C ARG A 187 30.29 -2.08 11.27
N SER A 188 28.98 -1.89 11.39
CA SER A 188 28.19 -1.03 10.48
C SER A 188 28.65 0.43 10.57
N LEU A 189 28.87 0.95 11.78
CA LEU A 189 29.40 2.30 11.98
C LEU A 189 30.78 2.45 11.36
N LYS A 190 31.71 1.50 11.60
CA LYS A 190 33.03 1.48 10.96
C LYS A 190 32.92 1.45 9.43
N GLN A 191 31.98 0.69 8.89
CA GLN A 191 31.73 0.62 7.44
C GLN A 191 31.24 1.96 6.89
N SER A 192 30.36 2.67 7.61
CA SER A 192 29.86 3.99 7.20
C SER A 192 31.00 5.02 7.05
N PHE A 193 31.98 5.05 7.97
CA PHE A 193 33.17 5.90 7.86
C PHE A 193 34.05 5.52 6.66
N LYS A 194 34.29 4.21 6.46
CA LYS A 194 35.09 3.72 5.33
C LYS A 194 34.48 4.08 3.97
N VAL A 195 33.17 3.89 3.81
CA VAL A 195 32.47 4.24 2.55
C VAL A 195 32.45 5.75 2.35
N SER A 196 32.26 6.53 3.41
CA SER A 196 32.30 7.99 3.33
C SER A 196 33.67 8.51 2.89
N HIS A 197 34.74 7.85 3.35
CA HIS A 197 36.09 8.13 2.88
C HIS A 197 36.32 7.72 1.42
N SER A 198 35.93 6.50 1.03
CA SER A 198 36.14 6.04 -0.35
C SER A 198 35.39 6.86 -1.39
N ASN A 199 34.30 7.52 -1.00
CA ASN A 199 33.51 8.40 -1.86
C ASN A 199 33.87 9.89 -1.70
N GLY A 200 34.94 10.23 -0.98
CA GLY A 200 35.45 11.61 -0.86
C GLY A 200 34.59 12.54 0.01
N ILE A 201 33.59 12.02 0.72
CA ILE A 201 32.82 12.80 1.70
C ILE A 201 33.78 13.22 2.82
N ILE A 202 34.49 12.26 3.42
CA ILE A 202 35.56 12.50 4.40
C ILE A 202 36.91 12.38 3.69
N PRO A 203 37.71 13.46 3.55
CA PRO A 203 38.94 13.43 2.76
C PRO A 203 40.04 12.52 3.32
N SER A 204 40.14 12.40 4.64
CA SER A 204 41.12 11.54 5.30
C SER A 204 40.60 11.14 6.68
N ILE A 205 40.46 9.83 6.91
CA ILE A 205 40.10 9.28 8.22
C ILE A 205 41.21 9.60 9.24
N ASP A 206 42.48 9.51 8.84
CA ASP A 206 43.61 9.80 9.73
C ASP A 206 43.61 11.27 10.19
N SER A 207 43.23 12.19 9.30
CA SER A 207 43.08 13.61 9.65
C SER A 207 41.95 13.86 10.63
N LEU A 208 40.87 13.07 10.56
CA LEU A 208 39.73 13.15 11.47
C LEU A 208 40.09 12.64 12.87
N VAL A 209 40.76 11.48 12.92
CA VAL A 209 41.18 10.84 14.18
C VAL A 209 42.20 11.69 14.92
N ASN A 210 43.05 12.42 14.22
CA ASN A 210 44.12 13.22 14.80
C ASN A 210 43.84 14.74 14.81
N ASP A 211 42.60 15.19 14.57
CA ASP A 211 42.29 16.63 14.55
C ASP A 211 42.40 17.23 15.97
N GLU A 212 43.36 18.12 16.17
CA GLU A 212 43.63 18.74 17.49
C GLU A 212 42.44 19.52 18.06
N ARG A 213 41.44 19.88 17.24
CA ARG A 213 40.23 20.59 17.69
C ARG A 213 39.23 19.72 18.44
N LEU A 214 39.35 18.40 18.36
CA LEU A 214 38.51 17.45 19.07
C LEU A 214 39.12 17.07 20.41
N ASP A 215 38.28 16.76 21.41
CA ASP A 215 38.73 16.23 22.68
C ASP A 215 39.53 14.93 22.51
N GLU A 216 40.57 14.78 23.33
CA GLU A 216 41.48 13.62 23.27
C GLU A 216 40.75 12.29 23.53
N GLY A 217 39.77 12.28 24.44
CA GLY A 217 38.96 11.10 24.74
C GLY A 217 38.14 10.64 23.54
N ILE A 218 37.50 11.58 22.83
CA ILE A 218 36.71 11.29 21.62
C ILE A 218 37.61 10.79 20.49
N ARG A 219 38.77 11.41 20.28
CA ARG A 219 39.77 10.94 19.29
C ARG A 219 40.20 9.51 19.58
N ASN A 220 40.51 9.19 20.83
CA ASN A 220 40.96 7.86 21.23
C ASN A 220 39.85 6.79 21.02
N ARG A 221 38.59 7.11 21.33
CA ARG A 221 37.46 6.20 21.06
C ARG A 221 37.23 6.00 19.57
N LEU A 222 37.31 7.08 18.79
CA LEU A 222 37.17 7.02 17.33
C LEU A 222 38.30 6.18 16.70
N ALA A 223 39.55 6.41 17.12
CA ALA A 223 40.71 5.61 16.71
C ALA A 223 40.49 4.13 17.04
N GLY A 224 40.11 3.81 18.28
CA GLY A 224 39.87 2.43 18.71
C GLY A 224 38.80 1.72 17.90
N MET A 225 37.69 2.41 17.56
CA MET A 225 36.62 1.85 16.71
C MET A 225 37.10 1.58 15.27
N LEU A 226 37.95 2.47 14.72
CA LEU A 226 38.47 2.36 13.36
C LEU A 226 39.66 1.36 13.24
N GLU A 227 40.50 1.25 14.26
CA GLU A 227 41.69 0.39 14.32
C GLU A 227 41.38 -1.02 14.83
N GLY A 228 40.31 -1.20 15.62
CA GLY A 228 39.97 -2.47 16.25
C GLY A 228 40.04 -3.65 15.27
N PRO A 229 40.67 -4.78 15.65
CA PRO A 229 40.91 -5.88 14.75
C PRO A 229 39.60 -6.36 14.14
N SER A 230 39.64 -6.65 12.84
CA SER A 230 38.66 -7.52 12.19
C SER A 230 38.84 -8.91 12.79
N ASN A 231 38.37 -9.15 14.01
CA ASN A 231 38.26 -10.52 14.52
C ASN A 231 37.24 -11.22 13.62
N GLY A 232 37.78 -11.96 12.65
CA GLY A 232 37.06 -12.62 11.57
C GLY A 232 37.91 -12.83 10.32
N SER A 233 39.08 -13.47 10.45
CA SER A 233 39.47 -14.45 9.43
C SER A 233 39.28 -15.82 10.07
N ASP A 234 38.38 -16.63 9.50
CA ASP A 234 38.26 -18.07 9.68
C ASP A 234 38.35 -18.60 11.14
N ILE A 235 37.32 -18.30 11.94
CA ILE A 235 36.84 -19.23 12.96
C ILE A 235 35.34 -19.36 12.75
N VAL A 236 34.95 -20.61 12.46
CA VAL A 236 33.60 -21.16 12.44
C VAL A 236 32.71 -20.53 13.53
N PRO A 237 31.50 -20.01 13.22
CA PRO A 237 30.53 -19.68 14.24
C PRO A 237 30.01 -20.98 14.86
N SER A 238 29.98 -21.07 16.18
CA SER A 238 29.23 -22.12 16.89
C SER A 238 28.86 -21.63 18.28
N PRO A 239 27.71 -22.05 18.82
CA PRO A 239 26.38 -21.98 18.22
C PRO A 239 25.41 -21.33 19.21
N LEU A 240 24.61 -20.36 18.76
CA LEU A 240 23.21 -20.15 19.11
C LEU A 240 22.74 -18.87 18.42
N LEU A 241 21.60 -19.00 17.75
CA LEU A 241 21.16 -18.23 16.59
C LEU A 241 22.05 -18.39 15.36
N GLU A 242 22.03 -19.64 14.86
CA GLU A 242 21.48 -19.85 13.52
C GLU A 242 20.20 -19.00 13.36
N ALA A 243 20.37 -17.70 13.12
CA ALA A 243 19.55 -17.07 12.11
C ALA A 243 19.78 -17.96 10.91
N ASP A 244 18.70 -18.61 10.45
CA ASP A 244 18.67 -19.28 9.18
C ASP A 244 19.58 -18.48 8.26
N GLU A 245 20.66 -19.14 7.82
CA GLU A 245 21.19 -18.83 6.51
C GLU A 245 19.92 -18.56 5.69
N ILE A 246 19.80 -17.35 5.14
CA ILE A 246 19.20 -17.31 3.83
C ILE A 246 20.05 -18.33 3.10
N GLN A 247 19.51 -19.53 2.97
CA GLN A 247 19.93 -20.43 1.95
C GLN A 247 19.84 -19.54 0.70
N TYR A 248 20.96 -18.92 0.32
CA TYR A 248 21.54 -19.33 -0.94
C TYR A 248 21.43 -20.82 -0.82
N THR A 249 20.39 -21.36 -1.44
CA THR A 249 20.29 -22.77 -1.69
C THR A 249 21.60 -23.03 -2.38
N SER A 250 22.61 -23.43 -1.58
CA SER A 250 23.85 -23.90 -2.10
C SER A 250 23.33 -25.03 -2.94
N ALA A 251 23.41 -24.83 -4.26
CA ALA A 251 23.18 -25.87 -5.23
C ALA A 251 23.69 -27.14 -4.56
N PRO A 252 22.82 -28.13 -4.24
CA PRO A 252 23.16 -29.20 -3.31
C PRO A 252 24.55 -29.71 -3.64
N LYS A 253 25.41 -29.97 -2.66
CA LYS A 253 26.85 -30.29 -2.90
C LYS A 253 27.11 -31.13 -4.16
N ALA A 254 26.23 -32.10 -4.45
CA ALA A 254 26.20 -32.88 -5.68
C ALA A 254 26.08 -32.07 -7.01
N LEU A 255 25.23 -31.05 -7.08
CA LEU A 255 25.10 -30.11 -8.20
C LEU A 255 26.36 -29.25 -8.37
N MET A 256 26.94 -28.70 -7.29
CA MET A 256 28.19 -27.92 -7.39
C MET A 256 29.40 -28.78 -7.75
N GLU A 257 29.46 -30.03 -7.27
CA GLU A 257 30.45 -31.02 -7.68
C GLU A 257 30.30 -31.41 -9.16
N GLY A 258 29.06 -31.43 -9.69
CA GLY A 258 28.77 -31.69 -11.11
C GLY A 258 28.97 -30.49 -12.04
N LEU A 259 28.73 -29.26 -11.56
CA LEU A 259 28.87 -28.02 -12.32
C LEU A 259 30.32 -27.50 -12.34
N GLY A 260 31.07 -27.68 -11.25
CA GLY A 260 32.47 -27.29 -11.13
C GLY A 260 32.70 -25.80 -11.45
N GLU A 261 33.70 -25.51 -12.29
CA GLU A 261 34.06 -24.14 -12.71
C GLU A 261 32.91 -23.36 -13.37
N LEU A 262 31.95 -24.05 -14.02
CA LEU A 262 30.79 -23.39 -14.63
C LEU A 262 29.86 -22.77 -13.59
N GLY A 263 29.64 -23.45 -12.45
CA GLY A 263 28.81 -22.92 -11.36
C GLY A 263 29.45 -21.66 -10.76
N THR A 264 30.75 -21.71 -10.49
CA THR A 264 31.51 -20.56 -9.98
C THR A 264 31.53 -19.40 -10.97
N SER A 265 31.70 -19.67 -12.27
CA SER A 265 31.64 -18.64 -13.31
C SER A 265 30.26 -17.99 -13.39
N PHE A 266 29.19 -18.77 -13.26
CA PHE A 266 27.82 -18.26 -13.29
C PHE A 266 27.48 -17.41 -12.06
N CYS A 267 27.95 -17.78 -10.87
CA CYS A 267 27.80 -16.95 -9.66
C CYS A 267 28.45 -15.57 -9.81
N ASN A 268 29.59 -15.49 -10.51
CA ASN A 268 30.30 -14.24 -10.74
C ASN A 268 29.65 -13.39 -11.83
N GLU A 269 29.15 -14.02 -12.90
CA GLU A 269 28.51 -13.35 -14.04
C GLU A 269 27.29 -14.16 -14.52
N PRO A 270 26.11 -13.94 -13.92
CA PRO A 270 24.88 -14.65 -14.29
C PRO A 270 24.48 -14.33 -15.73
N SER A 271 24.30 -15.35 -16.57
CA SER A 271 23.92 -15.18 -17.98
C SER A 271 23.01 -16.29 -18.51
N LEU A 272 22.15 -15.97 -19.48
CA LEU A 272 21.27 -16.96 -20.12
C LEU A 272 22.06 -18.08 -20.81
N LYS A 273 23.24 -17.74 -21.35
CA LYS A 273 24.16 -18.72 -21.95
C LYS A 273 24.67 -19.70 -20.89
N GLY A 274 25.06 -19.20 -19.71
CA GLY A 274 25.45 -20.02 -18.58
C GLY A 274 24.33 -20.96 -18.13
N ILE A 275 23.07 -20.49 -18.04
CA ILE A 275 21.92 -21.36 -17.70
C ILE A 275 21.78 -22.50 -18.72
N LYS A 276 21.83 -22.21 -20.02
CA LYS A 276 21.73 -23.24 -21.07
C LYS A 276 22.88 -24.24 -21.02
N GLU A 277 24.10 -23.79 -20.74
CA GLU A 277 25.27 -24.67 -20.58
C GLU A 277 25.14 -25.57 -19.34
N MET A 278 24.66 -25.02 -18.22
CA MET A 278 24.37 -25.81 -17.00
C MET A 278 23.28 -26.86 -17.26
N MET A 279 22.17 -26.48 -17.91
CA MET A 279 21.09 -27.40 -18.30
C MET A 279 21.56 -28.49 -19.27
N SER A 280 22.53 -28.20 -20.15
CA SER A 280 23.09 -29.19 -21.06
C SER A 280 23.92 -30.26 -20.33
N LYS A 281 24.51 -29.92 -19.17
CA LYS A 281 25.26 -30.85 -18.32
C LYS A 281 24.36 -31.62 -17.35
N THR A 282 23.31 -31.00 -16.82
CA THR A 282 22.38 -31.64 -15.87
C THR A 282 21.28 -32.44 -16.57
N GLY A 283 21.04 -32.24 -17.87
CA GLY A 283 20.09 -32.99 -18.69
C GLY A 283 18.64 -32.50 -18.59
N GLU A 284 18.20 -32.05 -17.41
CA GLU A 284 16.83 -31.57 -17.11
C GLU A 284 16.82 -30.30 -16.25
N ALA A 285 15.65 -29.63 -16.20
CA ALA A 285 15.38 -28.53 -15.27
C ALA A 285 15.09 -29.14 -13.88
N SER A 286 16.09 -29.14 -12.99
CA SER A 286 15.94 -29.67 -11.63
C SER A 286 15.56 -28.58 -10.63
N GLU A 287 14.94 -29.00 -9.53
CA GLU A 287 14.63 -28.16 -8.37
C GLU A 287 15.88 -27.46 -7.82
N ASP A 288 16.98 -28.21 -7.78
CA ASP A 288 18.30 -27.77 -7.36
C ASP A 288 18.89 -26.65 -8.23
N LEU A 289 18.70 -26.75 -9.54
CA LEU A 289 19.17 -25.75 -10.49
C LEU A 289 18.32 -24.48 -10.42
N ALA A 290 17.00 -24.62 -10.29
CA ALA A 290 16.10 -23.47 -10.12
C ALA A 290 16.42 -22.69 -8.83
N ASN A 291 16.66 -23.41 -7.73
CA ASN A 291 17.07 -22.86 -6.45
C ASN A 291 18.39 -22.07 -6.58
N PHE A 292 19.39 -22.67 -7.22
CA PHE A 292 20.69 -22.05 -7.47
C PHE A 292 20.58 -20.76 -8.32
N VAL A 293 19.84 -20.82 -9.42
CA VAL A 293 19.62 -19.66 -10.30
C VAL A 293 18.87 -18.55 -9.57
N THR A 294 17.85 -18.91 -8.79
CA THR A 294 17.06 -17.96 -7.97
C THR A 294 17.95 -17.30 -6.91
N GLY A 295 18.80 -18.06 -6.21
CA GLY A 295 19.76 -17.52 -5.25
C GLY A 295 20.73 -16.50 -5.85
N CYS A 296 21.19 -16.73 -7.08
CA CYS A 296 22.04 -15.79 -7.83
C CYS A 296 21.29 -14.52 -8.28
N LEU A 297 19.95 -14.55 -8.31
CA LEU A 297 19.08 -13.43 -8.68
C LEU A 297 18.50 -12.68 -7.48
N SER A 298 18.90 -13.01 -6.26
CA SER A 298 18.47 -12.36 -5.00
C SER A 298 18.56 -10.82 -5.04
N PHE A 299 19.62 -10.27 -5.65
CA PHE A 299 19.75 -8.83 -5.85
C PHE A 299 18.68 -8.26 -6.80
N GLU A 300 18.35 -8.97 -7.88
CA GLU A 300 17.29 -8.54 -8.79
C GLU A 300 15.96 -8.50 -8.03
N PHE A 301 15.62 -9.53 -7.25
CA PHE A 301 14.37 -9.60 -6.47
C PHE A 301 14.21 -8.47 -5.44
N GLY A 302 15.32 -7.99 -4.86
CA GLY A 302 15.31 -6.85 -3.92
C GLY A 302 15.10 -5.46 -4.55
N GLN A 303 15.14 -5.33 -5.87
CA GLN A 303 14.86 -4.05 -6.56
C GLN A 303 13.35 -3.80 -6.70
N PRO A 304 12.86 -2.55 -6.68
CA PRO A 304 11.46 -2.26 -6.95
C PRO A 304 11.09 -2.66 -8.39
N VAL A 305 9.89 -3.21 -8.57
CA VAL A 305 9.40 -3.62 -9.90
C VAL A 305 9.23 -2.38 -10.78
N SER A 306 9.98 -2.33 -11.89
CA SER A 306 9.95 -1.25 -12.87
C SER A 306 8.99 -1.57 -14.02
N LEU A 307 8.27 -0.55 -14.52
CA LEU A 307 7.47 -0.63 -15.75
C LEU A 307 8.32 -0.56 -17.02
N GLN A 308 9.63 -0.33 -16.90
CA GLN A 308 10.58 -0.38 -18.00
C GLN A 308 11.29 -1.73 -17.98
N THR A 309 11.27 -2.46 -19.11
CA THR A 309 12.07 -3.66 -19.29
C THR A 309 13.54 -3.28 -19.21
N SER A 310 14.24 -3.65 -18.13
CA SER A 310 15.67 -3.45 -18.03
C SER A 310 16.36 -4.42 -18.99
N GLU A 311 17.02 -3.88 -20.03
CA GLU A 311 17.77 -4.69 -21.01
C GLU A 311 18.87 -5.54 -20.35
N ASN A 312 19.27 -5.18 -19.12
CA ASN A 312 20.32 -5.85 -18.36
C ASN A 312 19.81 -6.85 -17.30
N SER A 313 18.49 -7.10 -17.17
CA SER A 313 17.97 -8.10 -16.23
C SER A 313 18.06 -9.51 -16.82
N LEU A 314 18.71 -10.42 -16.08
CA LEU A 314 18.75 -11.83 -16.46
C LEU A 314 17.36 -12.45 -16.32
N LEU A 315 16.57 -12.06 -15.32
CA LEU A 315 15.21 -12.54 -15.15
C LEU A 315 14.30 -12.19 -16.35
N CYS A 316 14.40 -10.96 -16.88
CA CYS A 316 13.69 -10.57 -18.10
C CYS A 316 14.13 -11.40 -19.32
N SER A 317 15.42 -11.72 -19.40
CA SER A 317 15.97 -12.58 -20.45
C SER A 317 15.46 -14.02 -20.35
N ILE A 318 15.30 -14.55 -19.13
CA ILE A 318 14.69 -15.86 -18.87
C ILE A 318 13.22 -15.85 -19.33
N PHE A 319 12.44 -14.82 -18.98
CA PHE A 319 11.03 -14.72 -19.40
C PHE A 319 10.89 -14.71 -20.93
N LYS A 320 11.72 -13.91 -21.61
CA LYS A 320 11.73 -13.82 -23.08
C LYS A 320 12.11 -15.14 -23.75
N GLU A 321 13.04 -15.89 -23.18
CA GLU A 321 13.47 -17.17 -23.73
C GLU A 321 12.48 -18.30 -23.40
N ALA A 322 11.79 -18.25 -22.25
CA ALA A 322 10.75 -19.20 -21.87
C ALA A 322 9.55 -19.24 -22.84
N GLU A 323 9.32 -18.18 -23.61
CA GLU A 323 8.32 -18.17 -24.69
C GLU A 323 8.70 -19.09 -25.86
N LYS A 324 10.00 -19.38 -26.04
CA LYS A 324 10.55 -20.10 -27.20
C LYS A 324 11.08 -21.48 -26.83
N ASP A 325 11.75 -21.58 -25.68
CA ASP A 325 12.44 -22.80 -25.24
C ASP A 325 11.62 -23.50 -24.14
N PRO A 326 11.06 -24.69 -24.41
CA PRO A 326 10.26 -25.42 -23.42
C PRO A 326 11.06 -25.83 -22.18
N LYS A 327 12.38 -26.00 -22.30
CA LYS A 327 13.22 -26.37 -21.15
C LYS A 327 13.38 -25.19 -20.18
N ILE A 328 13.58 -23.98 -20.71
CA ILE A 328 13.65 -22.76 -19.89
C ILE A 328 12.29 -22.47 -19.25
N LYS A 329 11.19 -22.78 -19.94
CA LYS A 329 9.85 -22.67 -19.38
C LYS A 329 9.61 -23.65 -18.22
N GLU A 330 10.11 -24.88 -18.31
CA GLU A 330 10.08 -25.86 -17.21
C GLU A 330 10.85 -25.31 -15.99
N LEU A 331 12.06 -24.77 -16.22
CA LEU A 331 12.87 -24.14 -15.19
C LEU A 331 12.14 -22.96 -14.53
N LEU A 332 11.50 -22.11 -15.33
CA LEU A 332 10.73 -20.96 -14.83
C LEU A 332 9.54 -21.38 -13.96
N LYS A 333 8.86 -22.49 -14.27
CA LYS A 333 7.79 -23.03 -13.41
C LYS A 333 8.32 -23.46 -12.04
N ILE A 334 9.47 -24.12 -12.02
CA ILE A 334 10.11 -24.55 -10.77
C ILE A 334 10.56 -23.31 -9.97
N MET A 335 11.18 -22.33 -10.61
CA MET A 335 11.54 -21.04 -9.97
C MET A 335 10.31 -20.32 -9.40
N TYR A 336 9.18 -20.35 -10.12
CA TYR A 336 7.91 -19.75 -9.67
C TYR A 336 7.33 -20.43 -8.41
N THR A 337 7.51 -21.75 -8.27
CA THR A 337 7.07 -22.47 -7.06
C THR A 337 7.95 -22.16 -5.85
N GLN A 338 9.22 -21.83 -6.07
CA GLN A 338 10.20 -21.59 -5.01
C GLN A 338 10.22 -20.14 -4.52
N GLU A 339 10.15 -19.16 -5.43
CA GLU A 339 10.31 -17.74 -5.11
C GLU A 339 9.09 -16.93 -5.56
N SER A 340 8.39 -16.36 -4.58
CA SER A 340 7.15 -15.63 -4.81
C SER A 340 7.35 -14.34 -5.65
N SER A 341 8.53 -13.74 -5.57
CA SER A 341 8.93 -12.55 -6.33
C SER A 341 9.07 -12.81 -7.84
N VAL A 342 9.25 -14.08 -8.24
CA VAL A 342 9.26 -14.46 -9.67
C VAL A 342 7.88 -14.26 -10.27
N GLY A 343 6.83 -14.61 -9.52
CA GLY A 343 5.44 -14.49 -9.97
C GLY A 343 4.98 -13.06 -10.18
N SER A 344 5.29 -12.15 -9.24
CA SER A 344 4.97 -10.72 -9.34
C SER A 344 5.62 -10.08 -10.58
N ARG A 345 6.90 -10.38 -10.83
CA ARG A 345 7.66 -9.86 -11.98
C ARG A 345 7.23 -10.48 -13.30
N LEU A 346 6.92 -11.77 -13.30
CA LEU A 346 6.39 -12.45 -14.47
C LEU A 346 5.03 -11.85 -14.87
N LEU A 347 4.18 -11.51 -13.90
CA LEU A 347 2.90 -10.85 -14.15
C LEU A 347 3.10 -9.50 -14.85
N VAL A 348 3.96 -8.63 -14.32
CA VAL A 348 4.25 -7.32 -14.93
C VAL A 348 4.87 -7.46 -16.32
N TYR A 349 5.86 -8.35 -16.48
CA TYR A 349 6.47 -8.63 -17.78
C TYR A 349 5.44 -9.11 -18.81
N SER A 350 4.55 -10.03 -18.41
CA SER A 350 3.56 -10.61 -19.29
C SER A 350 2.49 -9.60 -19.71
N LEU A 351 2.14 -8.66 -18.83
CA LEU A 351 1.22 -7.56 -19.17
C LEU A 351 1.84 -6.52 -20.10
N LEU A 352 3.17 -6.32 -20.05
CA LEU A 352 3.89 -5.44 -20.98
C LEU A 352 4.09 -6.06 -22.36
N ASN A 353 4.29 -7.37 -22.44
CA ASN A 353 4.69 -8.06 -23.67
C ASN A 353 3.62 -9.05 -24.16
N ASN A 354 3.47 -10.17 -23.45
CA ASN A 354 2.56 -11.23 -23.84
C ASN A 354 1.97 -11.98 -22.63
N VAL A 355 0.64 -11.92 -22.52
CA VAL A 355 -0.14 -12.44 -21.41
C VAL A 355 -0.21 -13.98 -21.40
N SER A 356 0.04 -14.62 -22.54
CA SER A 356 -0.04 -16.09 -22.65
C SER A 356 1.01 -16.81 -21.80
N LEU A 357 2.17 -16.18 -21.56
CA LEU A 357 3.22 -16.79 -20.75
C LEU A 357 2.77 -16.95 -19.30
N TYR A 358 2.17 -15.91 -18.72
CA TYR A 358 1.62 -15.96 -17.37
C TYR A 358 0.50 -17.00 -17.24
N GLN A 359 -0.40 -17.11 -18.21
CA GLN A 359 -1.48 -18.13 -18.19
C GLN A 359 -0.96 -19.58 -18.24
N GLN A 360 0.27 -19.80 -18.71
CA GLN A 360 0.86 -21.13 -18.84
C GLN A 360 1.80 -21.50 -17.67
N VAL A 361 2.17 -20.52 -16.85
CA VAL A 361 3.19 -20.66 -15.79
C VAL A 361 2.64 -20.27 -14.42
N GLY A 362 1.86 -19.18 -14.33
CA GLY A 362 1.29 -18.68 -13.09
C GLY A 362 0.16 -19.58 -12.57
N GLU A 363 0.32 -20.08 -11.34
CA GLU A 363 -0.67 -20.93 -10.66
C GLU A 363 -1.47 -20.16 -9.60
N ASP A 364 -0.83 -19.23 -8.87
CA ASP A 364 -1.45 -18.45 -7.79
C ASP A 364 -1.45 -16.94 -8.09
N PHE A 365 -2.43 -16.54 -8.89
CA PHE A 365 -2.63 -15.15 -9.30
C PHE A 365 -2.85 -14.18 -8.13
N LYS A 366 -3.51 -14.63 -7.05
CA LYS A 366 -3.79 -13.79 -5.89
C LYS A 366 -2.53 -13.50 -5.09
N ARG A 367 -1.67 -14.51 -4.90
CA ARG A 367 -0.36 -14.35 -4.26
C ARG A 367 0.50 -13.38 -5.06
N ASP A 368 0.61 -13.56 -6.37
CA ASP A 368 1.48 -12.74 -7.21
C ASP A 368 1.06 -11.26 -7.22
N LEU A 369 -0.25 -10.99 -7.26
CA LEU A 369 -0.78 -9.64 -7.08
C LEU A 369 -0.45 -9.05 -5.71
N LYS A 370 -0.60 -9.84 -4.63
CA LYS A 370 -0.29 -9.41 -3.26
C LYS A 370 1.20 -9.08 -3.07
N VAL A 371 2.08 -9.92 -3.60
CA VAL A 371 3.55 -9.70 -3.55
C VAL A 371 3.93 -8.46 -4.37
N SER A 372 3.30 -8.28 -5.54
CA SER A 372 3.48 -7.04 -6.33
C SER A 372 3.13 -5.80 -5.51
N LEU A 373 2.14 -5.88 -4.61
CA LEU A 373 1.68 -4.78 -3.77
C LEU A 373 2.56 -4.51 -2.53
N SER A 374 3.16 -5.54 -1.94
CA SER A 374 4.13 -5.35 -0.84
C SER A 374 5.43 -4.69 -1.31
N GLU A 375 5.78 -4.82 -2.59
CA GLU A 375 7.07 -4.42 -3.14
C GLU A 375 7.06 -3.09 -3.93
N THR A 376 5.90 -2.47 -4.20
CA THR A 376 5.79 -1.40 -5.23
C THR A 376 5.28 -0.02 -4.79
N ASN A 377 5.57 0.97 -5.65
CA ASN A 377 5.02 2.32 -5.64
C ASN A 377 3.59 2.35 -6.19
N GLN A 378 2.76 3.29 -5.70
CA GLN A 378 1.36 3.46 -6.12
C GLN A 378 1.20 3.60 -7.65
N GLU A 379 2.19 4.16 -8.35
CA GLU A 379 2.19 4.32 -9.81
C GLU A 379 2.11 2.98 -10.57
N VAL A 380 2.78 1.94 -10.06
CA VAL A 380 2.75 0.61 -10.69
C VAL A 380 1.38 -0.02 -10.52
N LEU A 381 0.71 0.20 -9.38
CA LEU A 381 -0.65 -0.29 -9.13
C LEU A 381 -1.66 0.38 -10.03
N ASP A 382 -1.51 1.69 -10.18
CA ASP A 382 -2.33 2.52 -11.05
C ASP A 382 -2.26 2.07 -12.51
N TRP A 383 -1.12 1.48 -12.93
CA TRP A 383 -0.96 0.86 -14.23
C TRP A 383 -1.41 -0.62 -14.26
N LEU A 384 -1.11 -1.39 -13.20
CA LEU A 384 -1.28 -2.85 -13.15
C LEU A 384 -2.75 -3.27 -13.17
N PHE A 385 -3.60 -2.68 -12.32
CA PHE A 385 -5.00 -3.09 -12.18
C PHE A 385 -5.81 -2.94 -13.48
N PRO A 386 -5.75 -1.80 -14.21
CA PRO A 386 -6.42 -1.69 -15.51
C PRO A 386 -5.98 -2.77 -16.51
N GLN A 387 -4.68 -3.08 -16.56
CA GLN A 387 -4.15 -4.10 -17.48
C GLN A 387 -4.59 -5.51 -17.09
N VAL A 388 -4.60 -5.81 -15.79
CA VAL A 388 -5.12 -7.06 -15.24
C VAL A 388 -6.60 -7.23 -15.58
N PHE A 389 -7.43 -6.22 -15.33
CA PHE A 389 -8.87 -6.31 -15.60
C PHE A 389 -9.18 -6.38 -17.10
N ARG A 390 -8.33 -5.80 -17.95
CA ARG A 390 -8.47 -5.89 -19.40
C ARG A 390 -8.06 -7.24 -19.97
N ASN A 391 -6.90 -7.75 -19.55
CA ASN A 391 -6.25 -8.88 -20.23
C ASN A 391 -6.32 -10.21 -19.46
N LEU A 392 -6.56 -10.18 -18.15
CA LEU A 392 -6.56 -11.34 -17.24
C LEU A 392 -7.86 -11.46 -16.42
N ASN A 393 -8.95 -10.87 -16.91
CA ASN A 393 -10.24 -10.84 -16.20
C ASN A 393 -10.79 -12.23 -15.81
N ASN A 394 -10.44 -13.26 -16.59
CA ASN A 394 -10.79 -14.65 -16.32
C ASN A 394 -10.19 -15.18 -15.00
N LEU A 395 -9.05 -14.64 -14.57
CA LEU A 395 -8.38 -15.00 -13.31
C LEU A 395 -8.84 -14.13 -12.12
N VAL A 396 -9.57 -13.04 -12.39
CA VAL A 396 -10.02 -12.10 -11.35
C VAL A 396 -11.19 -12.69 -10.57
N THR A 397 -10.91 -13.16 -9.35
CA THR A 397 -11.93 -13.66 -8.42
C THR A 397 -12.58 -12.50 -7.63
N PRO A 398 -13.75 -12.71 -7.00
CA PRO A 398 -14.35 -11.72 -6.10
C PRO A 398 -13.42 -11.26 -4.98
N SER A 399 -12.56 -12.17 -4.48
CA SER A 399 -11.58 -11.82 -3.44
C SER A 399 -10.45 -10.93 -3.94
N ILE A 400 -10.20 -10.90 -5.25
CA ILE A 400 -9.25 -9.96 -5.88
C ILE A 400 -9.91 -8.59 -6.03
N ILE A 401 -11.22 -8.53 -6.29
CA ILE A 401 -11.97 -7.26 -6.35
C ILE A 401 -12.01 -6.60 -4.97
N GLU A 402 -12.28 -7.37 -3.92
CA GLU A 402 -12.18 -6.89 -2.53
C GLU A 402 -10.79 -6.34 -2.24
N PHE A 403 -9.75 -7.09 -2.58
CA PHE A 403 -8.37 -6.66 -2.38
C PHE A 403 -7.99 -5.41 -3.20
N PHE A 404 -8.51 -5.28 -4.42
CA PHE A 404 -8.39 -4.06 -5.22
C PHE A 404 -9.03 -2.87 -4.50
N LEU A 405 -10.27 -3.01 -4.01
CA LEU A 405 -10.97 -1.94 -3.30
C LEU A 405 -10.24 -1.49 -2.03
N GLN A 406 -9.59 -2.41 -1.31
CA GLN A 406 -8.77 -2.13 -0.13
C GLN A 406 -7.48 -1.35 -0.45
N SER A 407 -6.93 -1.53 -1.65
CA SER A 407 -5.64 -0.94 -2.05
C SER A 407 -5.74 0.23 -3.03
N ALA A 408 -6.93 0.49 -3.59
CA ALA A 408 -7.12 1.48 -4.64
C ALA A 408 -7.09 2.93 -4.12
N SER A 409 -6.38 3.79 -4.88
CA SER A 409 -6.47 5.23 -4.74
C SER A 409 -7.76 5.76 -5.38
N SER A 410 -8.18 6.98 -4.99
CA SER A 410 -9.35 7.64 -5.60
C SER A 410 -9.15 7.90 -7.10
N GLU A 411 -7.93 8.20 -7.53
CA GLU A 411 -7.55 8.40 -8.94
C GLU A 411 -7.68 7.12 -9.75
N LEU A 412 -7.20 5.99 -9.19
CA LEU A 412 -7.31 4.69 -9.82
C LEU A 412 -8.77 4.27 -10.01
N ILE A 413 -9.61 4.44 -8.98
CA ILE A 413 -11.04 4.16 -9.09
C ILE A 413 -11.67 4.97 -10.22
N CYS A 414 -11.33 6.27 -10.35
CA CYS A 414 -11.85 7.09 -11.44
C CYS A 414 -11.41 6.59 -12.83
N LYS A 415 -10.16 6.12 -12.98
CA LYS A 415 -9.67 5.51 -14.24
C LYS A 415 -10.46 4.25 -14.59
N ILE A 416 -10.66 3.35 -13.63
CA ILE A 416 -11.44 2.13 -13.81
C ILE A 416 -12.90 2.44 -14.13
N GLU A 417 -13.49 3.44 -13.47
CA GLU A 417 -14.85 3.90 -13.75
C GLU A 417 -15.00 4.31 -15.22
N LEU A 418 -14.04 5.09 -15.75
CA LEU A 418 -14.01 5.49 -17.15
C LEU A 418 -13.84 4.31 -18.10
N ASP A 419 -12.98 3.35 -17.77
CA ASP A 419 -12.77 2.14 -18.58
C ASP A 419 -14.03 1.26 -18.64
N LEU A 420 -14.76 1.15 -17.53
CA LEU A 420 -16.05 0.46 -17.46
C LEU A 420 -17.12 1.19 -18.30
N PHE A 421 -17.18 2.52 -18.24
CA PHE A 421 -18.08 3.31 -19.10
C PHE A 421 -17.77 3.13 -20.59
N GLN A 422 -16.48 3.03 -20.94
CA GLN A 422 -16.04 2.74 -22.31
C GLN A 422 -16.28 1.28 -22.73
N LYS A 423 -16.68 0.41 -21.79
CA LYS A 423 -16.87 -1.03 -21.98
C LYS A 423 -15.59 -1.71 -22.45
N SER A 424 -14.44 -1.24 -21.98
CA SER A 424 -13.14 -1.85 -22.28
C SER A 424 -13.03 -3.28 -21.74
N TYR A 425 -13.71 -3.56 -20.62
CA TYR A 425 -13.88 -4.88 -20.01
C TYR A 425 -15.11 -4.86 -19.08
N SER A 426 -15.51 -6.03 -18.55
CA SER A 426 -16.59 -6.19 -17.57
C SER A 426 -16.02 -6.79 -16.28
N LEU A 427 -16.06 -6.05 -15.17
CA LEU A 427 -15.47 -6.46 -13.90
C LEU A 427 -16.47 -7.18 -13.00
N LEU A 428 -17.68 -6.63 -12.85
CA LEU A 428 -18.66 -7.02 -11.84
C LEU A 428 -19.73 -7.99 -12.33
N CYS A 429 -20.21 -7.95 -13.58
CA CYS A 429 -21.44 -8.63 -14.01
C CYS A 429 -21.60 -10.09 -13.49
N ASN A 430 -20.66 -10.98 -13.80
CA ASN A 430 -20.76 -12.40 -13.41
C ASN A 430 -20.36 -12.67 -11.94
N LYS A 431 -19.76 -11.67 -11.27
CA LYS A 431 -19.15 -11.79 -9.94
C LYS A 431 -19.95 -11.02 -8.88
N LEU A 432 -20.91 -10.19 -9.30
CA LEU A 432 -21.67 -9.26 -8.49
C LEU A 432 -22.32 -9.90 -7.26
N PRO A 433 -23.01 -11.05 -7.34
CA PRO A 433 -23.61 -11.66 -6.14
C PRO A 433 -22.58 -12.00 -5.07
N GLN A 434 -21.42 -12.54 -5.48
CA GLN A 434 -20.37 -12.96 -4.56
C GLN A 434 -19.56 -11.80 -3.99
N VAL A 435 -19.50 -10.67 -4.70
CA VAL A 435 -18.88 -9.43 -4.22
C VAL A 435 -19.84 -8.69 -3.29
N LEU A 436 -21.16 -8.68 -3.58
CA LEU A 436 -22.19 -8.13 -2.70
C LEU A 436 -22.18 -8.82 -1.33
N GLU A 437 -22.10 -10.15 -1.29
CA GLU A 437 -21.98 -10.88 -0.02
C GLU A 437 -20.76 -10.47 0.80
N ARG A 438 -19.59 -10.32 0.13
CA ARG A 438 -18.36 -9.84 0.78
C ARG A 438 -18.43 -8.37 1.19
N SER A 439 -19.23 -7.58 0.49
CA SER A 439 -19.33 -6.15 0.75
C SER A 439 -19.84 -5.86 2.16
N LYS A 440 -20.50 -6.81 2.84
CA LYS A 440 -20.92 -6.66 4.25
C LYS A 440 -19.77 -6.29 5.18
N ASP A 441 -18.55 -6.76 4.89
CA ASP A 441 -17.36 -6.54 5.70
C ASP A 441 -16.50 -5.33 5.24
N PHE A 442 -16.93 -4.63 4.18
CA PHE A 442 -16.15 -3.52 3.61
C PHE A 442 -16.16 -2.27 4.50
N SER A 443 -15.03 -1.55 4.52
CA SER A 443 -14.94 -0.22 5.11
C SER A 443 -15.79 0.81 4.35
N SER A 444 -16.07 1.97 4.97
CA SER A 444 -16.82 3.07 4.33
C SER A 444 -16.23 3.49 2.97
N THR A 445 -14.90 3.55 2.86
CA THR A 445 -14.22 3.93 1.61
C THR A 445 -14.38 2.84 0.54
N GLU A 446 -14.20 1.58 0.92
CA GLU A 446 -14.39 0.43 0.04
C GLU A 446 -15.83 0.33 -0.47
N GLN A 447 -16.82 0.56 0.39
CA GLN A 447 -18.23 0.65 0.01
C GLN A 447 -18.46 1.76 -1.00
N LEU A 448 -17.95 2.96 -0.75
CA LEU A 448 -18.09 4.09 -1.68
C LEU A 448 -17.51 3.76 -3.06
N TYR A 449 -16.32 3.16 -3.10
CA TYR A 449 -15.67 2.75 -4.34
C TYR A 449 -16.43 1.65 -5.05
N PHE A 450 -16.90 0.64 -4.33
CA PHE A 450 -17.71 -0.44 -4.89
C PHE A 450 -18.99 0.09 -5.55
N TRP A 451 -19.68 1.03 -4.91
CA TRP A 451 -20.88 1.64 -5.47
C TRP A 451 -20.62 2.51 -6.71
N LYS A 452 -19.44 3.13 -6.83
CA LYS A 452 -19.03 3.79 -8.08
C LYS A 452 -18.87 2.79 -9.23
N LEU A 453 -18.25 1.64 -8.96
CA LEU A 453 -18.09 0.58 -9.97
C LEU A 453 -19.45 0.00 -10.38
N ILE A 454 -20.36 -0.22 -9.42
CA ILE A 454 -21.74 -0.63 -9.72
C ILE A 454 -22.43 0.37 -10.65
N GLN A 455 -22.30 1.67 -10.37
CA GLN A 455 -22.89 2.72 -11.21
C GLN A 455 -22.32 2.76 -12.62
N ALA A 456 -21.03 2.47 -12.79
CA ALA A 456 -20.37 2.49 -14.09
C ALA A 456 -20.71 1.28 -14.98
N GLU A 457 -20.87 0.09 -14.38
CA GLU A 457 -20.99 -1.17 -15.15
C GLU A 457 -22.38 -1.79 -15.14
N ILE A 458 -23.07 -1.82 -13.99
CA ILE A 458 -24.26 -2.65 -13.81
C ILE A 458 -25.45 -2.03 -14.52
N LYS A 459 -26.06 -2.82 -15.40
CA LYS A 459 -27.25 -2.38 -16.15
C LYS A 459 -28.51 -2.47 -15.30
N PRO A 460 -29.55 -1.67 -15.62
CA PRO A 460 -30.82 -1.74 -14.90
C PRO A 460 -31.48 -3.12 -14.89
N GLU A 461 -31.16 -4.00 -15.86
CA GLU A 461 -31.66 -5.38 -15.94
C GLU A 461 -31.08 -6.28 -14.83
N GLU A 462 -29.89 -5.97 -14.33
CA GLU A 462 -29.20 -6.72 -13.27
C GLU A 462 -29.52 -6.15 -11.86
N LEU A 463 -30.32 -5.08 -11.80
CA LEU A 463 -30.74 -4.46 -10.54
C LEU A 463 -31.50 -5.45 -9.64
N GLU A 464 -32.19 -6.43 -10.21
CA GLU A 464 -32.89 -7.47 -9.44
C GLU A 464 -31.94 -8.21 -8.49
N VAL A 465 -30.71 -8.49 -8.93
CA VAL A 465 -29.70 -9.19 -8.12
C VAL A 465 -29.33 -8.38 -6.89
N ILE A 466 -29.14 -7.06 -7.06
CA ILE A 466 -28.82 -6.13 -5.98
C ILE A 466 -29.99 -6.04 -4.99
N LEU A 467 -31.21 -5.91 -5.50
CA LEU A 467 -32.40 -5.77 -4.65
C LEU A 467 -32.67 -7.04 -3.85
N SER A 468 -32.55 -8.23 -4.47
CA SER A 468 -32.70 -9.50 -3.78
C SER A 468 -31.67 -9.68 -2.66
N HIS A 469 -30.42 -9.28 -2.86
CA HIS A 469 -29.41 -9.31 -1.80
C HIS A 469 -29.82 -8.47 -0.57
N PHE A 470 -30.40 -7.29 -0.79
CA PHE A 470 -30.88 -6.43 0.31
C PHE A 470 -32.17 -6.91 0.98
N GLN A 471 -32.92 -7.85 0.37
CA GLN A 471 -34.08 -8.48 0.99
C GLN A 471 -33.68 -9.48 2.08
N GLU A 472 -32.50 -10.09 1.95
CA GLU A 472 -32.01 -11.12 2.89
C GLU A 472 -31.40 -10.53 4.17
N ILE A 473 -31.25 -9.20 4.26
CA ILE A 473 -30.70 -8.52 5.44
C ILE A 473 -31.73 -8.51 6.59
N ASP A 474 -31.28 -8.81 7.81
CA ASP A 474 -32.12 -8.75 9.00
C ASP A 474 -32.70 -7.33 9.15
N PRO A 475 -34.02 -7.17 9.35
CA PRO A 475 -34.66 -5.87 9.55
C PRO A 475 -34.10 -5.00 10.69
N ASN A 476 -33.33 -5.59 11.60
CA ASN A 476 -32.67 -4.90 12.71
C ASN A 476 -31.21 -4.53 12.43
N ASP A 477 -30.61 -5.07 11.37
CA ASP A 477 -29.27 -4.72 10.95
C ASP A 477 -29.31 -3.52 10.00
N PHE A 478 -28.47 -2.52 10.27
CA PHE A 478 -28.39 -1.32 9.45
C PHE A 478 -27.23 -1.50 8.47
N PRO A 479 -27.50 -1.71 7.17
CA PRO A 479 -26.43 -1.73 6.19
C PRO A 479 -25.68 -0.39 6.21
N PRO A 480 -24.40 -0.38 5.80
CA PRO A 480 -23.59 0.83 5.74
C PRO A 480 -24.32 1.97 5.01
N TYR A 481 -24.16 3.20 5.51
CA TYR A 481 -24.82 4.38 4.96
C TYR A 481 -24.53 4.55 3.45
N GLU A 482 -23.31 4.21 3.04
CA GLU A 482 -22.79 4.18 1.69
C GLU A 482 -23.61 3.26 0.78
N SER A 483 -24.12 2.13 1.30
CA SER A 483 -24.96 1.21 0.54
C SER A 483 -26.35 1.75 0.28
N SER A 484 -26.95 2.38 1.28
CA SER A 484 -28.25 3.04 1.11
C SER A 484 -28.16 4.24 0.16
N SER A 485 -27.12 5.07 0.29
CA SER A 485 -26.91 6.26 -0.55
C SER A 485 -26.46 5.91 -1.96
N GLY A 486 -25.60 4.91 -2.13
CA GLY A 486 -25.19 4.35 -3.42
C GLY A 486 -26.38 3.80 -4.21
N LEU A 487 -27.26 3.05 -3.55
CA LEU A 487 -28.50 2.54 -4.15
C LEU A 487 -29.44 3.68 -4.55
N ILE A 488 -29.64 4.70 -3.69
CA ILE A 488 -30.44 5.90 -4.03
C ILE A 488 -29.91 6.55 -5.30
N ASN A 489 -28.59 6.79 -5.38
CA ASN A 489 -27.97 7.45 -6.52
C ASN A 489 -28.15 6.60 -7.80
N TYR A 490 -27.91 5.29 -7.72
CA TYR A 490 -28.12 4.38 -8.85
C TYR A 490 -29.56 4.42 -9.37
N LEU A 491 -30.54 4.36 -8.46
CA LEU A 491 -31.96 4.40 -8.78
C LEU A 491 -32.40 5.74 -9.38
N LEU A 492 -31.85 6.86 -8.89
CA LEU A 492 -32.15 8.20 -9.42
C LEU A 492 -31.61 8.41 -10.83
N LEU A 493 -30.41 7.90 -11.12
CA LEU A 493 -29.79 7.94 -12.44
C LEU A 493 -30.56 7.06 -13.44
N ASN A 494 -30.98 5.87 -13.02
CA ASN A 494 -31.65 4.88 -13.88
C ASN A 494 -33.19 4.91 -13.80
N SER A 495 -33.78 5.98 -13.28
CA SER A 495 -35.24 6.11 -13.06
C SER A 495 -36.10 5.83 -14.30
N SER A 496 -35.58 6.05 -15.51
CA SER A 496 -36.27 5.77 -16.77
C SER A 496 -36.38 4.28 -17.12
N HIS A 497 -35.56 3.42 -16.50
CA HIS A 497 -35.43 1.98 -16.80
C HIS A 497 -35.99 1.09 -15.68
N ILE A 498 -36.58 1.68 -14.63
CA ILE A 498 -37.21 0.94 -13.54
C ILE A 498 -38.49 0.27 -14.05
N THR A 499 -38.60 -1.05 -13.86
CA THR A 499 -39.74 -1.87 -14.25
C THR A 499 -40.66 -2.09 -13.04
N ALA A 500 -41.86 -2.62 -13.29
CA ALA A 500 -42.77 -3.02 -12.21
C ALA A 500 -42.19 -4.08 -11.28
N ARG A 501 -41.37 -5.00 -11.83
CA ARG A 501 -40.68 -6.03 -11.04
C ARG A 501 -39.64 -5.42 -10.11
N HIS A 502 -38.86 -4.44 -10.56
CA HIS A 502 -37.96 -3.66 -9.70
C HIS A 502 -38.72 -2.95 -8.57
N LEU A 503 -39.88 -2.37 -8.87
CA LEU A 503 -40.71 -1.70 -7.86
C LEU A 503 -41.21 -2.68 -6.80
N LYS A 504 -41.67 -3.87 -7.22
CA LYS A 504 -42.10 -4.91 -6.27
C LYS A 504 -40.97 -5.28 -5.30
N LEU A 505 -39.79 -5.60 -5.84
CA LEU A 505 -38.63 -5.97 -5.02
C LEU A 505 -38.19 -4.84 -4.07
N LEU A 506 -38.21 -3.58 -4.54
CA LEU A 506 -37.91 -2.39 -3.74
C LEU A 506 -38.88 -2.20 -2.56
N LEU A 507 -40.16 -2.53 -2.76
CA LEU A 507 -41.20 -2.39 -1.74
C LEU A 507 -41.18 -3.52 -0.71
N GLU A 508 -40.56 -4.64 -1.05
CA GLU A 508 -40.31 -5.77 -0.15
C GLU A 508 -39.08 -5.53 0.75
N LEU A 509 -38.26 -4.49 0.49
CA LEU A 509 -37.10 -4.16 1.32
C LEU A 509 -37.49 -3.68 2.73
N PRO A 510 -36.62 -3.89 3.75
CA PRO A 510 -36.82 -3.39 5.10
C PRO A 510 -37.06 -1.87 5.15
N THR A 511 -38.29 -1.48 5.46
CA THR A 511 -38.79 -0.09 5.36
C THR A 511 -38.12 0.89 6.32
N LYS A 512 -37.57 0.41 7.45
CA LYS A 512 -36.83 1.25 8.42
C LYS A 512 -35.52 1.77 7.82
N VAL A 513 -34.87 0.95 7.01
CA VAL A 513 -33.53 1.20 6.45
C VAL A 513 -33.65 1.87 5.08
N PHE A 514 -34.40 1.26 4.15
CA PHE A 514 -34.41 1.68 2.74
C PHE A 514 -35.52 2.68 2.41
N LYS A 515 -36.08 3.35 3.43
CA LYS A 515 -37.13 4.37 3.28
C LYS A 515 -36.77 5.40 2.20
N GLY A 516 -35.55 5.94 2.27
CA GLY A 516 -35.04 6.94 1.32
C GLY A 516 -35.00 6.45 -0.12
N CYS A 517 -34.57 5.21 -0.34
CA CYS A 517 -34.51 4.55 -1.65
C CYS A 517 -35.88 4.47 -2.31
N ILE A 518 -36.87 4.02 -1.53
CA ILE A 518 -38.24 3.91 -2.00
C ILE A 518 -38.79 5.30 -2.35
N TYR A 519 -38.63 6.31 -1.49
CA TYR A 519 -39.06 7.68 -1.81
C TYR A 519 -38.38 8.25 -3.05
N ALA A 520 -37.07 8.03 -3.23
CA ALA A 520 -36.31 8.51 -4.38
C ALA A 520 -36.90 8.00 -5.70
N VAL A 521 -37.19 6.70 -5.79
CA VAL A 521 -37.82 6.07 -6.96
C VAL A 521 -39.24 6.60 -7.18
N LEU A 522 -40.03 6.68 -6.11
CA LEU A 522 -41.39 7.20 -6.14
C LEU A 522 -41.42 8.64 -6.68
N THR A 523 -40.46 9.50 -6.39
CA THR A 523 -40.48 10.89 -6.90
C THR A 523 -40.26 11.02 -8.42
N ARG A 524 -39.64 10.05 -9.08
CA ARG A 524 -39.25 10.11 -10.52
C ARG A 524 -39.92 9.05 -11.39
N LEU A 525 -40.93 8.36 -10.86
CA LEU A 525 -41.64 7.28 -11.54
C LEU A 525 -42.40 7.77 -12.78
N LYS A 526 -42.23 7.07 -13.92
CA LYS A 526 -42.99 7.32 -15.15
C LYS A 526 -44.48 7.01 -14.93
N SER A 527 -45.37 7.80 -15.53
CA SER A 527 -46.83 7.67 -15.39
C SER A 527 -47.38 6.27 -15.68
N ALA A 528 -46.75 5.53 -16.60
CA ALA A 528 -47.17 4.18 -17.00
C ALA A 528 -47.08 3.13 -15.88
N TYR A 529 -46.17 3.29 -14.92
CA TYR A 529 -45.96 2.33 -13.83
C TYR A 529 -46.58 2.77 -12.50
N VAL A 530 -47.18 3.96 -12.46
CA VAL A 530 -47.80 4.54 -11.25
C VAL A 530 -48.94 3.67 -10.73
N GLN A 531 -49.76 3.10 -11.62
CA GLN A 531 -50.88 2.24 -11.23
C GLN A 531 -50.41 0.94 -10.57
N GLU A 532 -49.48 0.24 -11.21
CA GLU A 532 -48.96 -1.04 -10.73
C GLU A 532 -48.21 -0.88 -9.41
N ALA A 533 -47.40 0.17 -9.29
CA ALA A 533 -46.77 0.56 -8.03
C ALA A 533 -47.79 0.85 -6.93
N SER A 534 -48.89 1.54 -7.26
CA SER A 534 -49.94 1.88 -6.28
C SER A 534 -50.66 0.63 -5.76
N VAL A 535 -50.94 -0.35 -6.63
CA VAL A 535 -51.56 -1.62 -6.22
C VAL A 535 -50.63 -2.39 -5.27
N GLU A 536 -49.35 -2.51 -5.61
CA GLU A 536 -48.40 -3.30 -4.82
C GLU A 536 -48.15 -2.68 -3.43
N ILE A 537 -48.10 -1.35 -3.34
CA ILE A 537 -47.92 -0.65 -2.06
C ILE A 537 -49.16 -0.80 -1.16
N LEU A 538 -50.36 -0.81 -1.73
CA LEU A 538 -51.59 -1.03 -0.97
C LEU A 538 -51.72 -2.46 -0.46
N ARG A 539 -51.15 -3.43 -1.19
CA ARG A 539 -51.09 -4.85 -0.77
C ARG A 539 -50.10 -5.11 0.36
N ASN A 540 -49.07 -4.28 0.52
CA ASN A 540 -48.08 -4.43 1.59
C ASN A 540 -48.68 -4.09 2.97
N GLU A 541 -48.48 -4.96 3.97
CA GLU A 541 -49.08 -4.84 5.31
C GLU A 541 -48.49 -3.69 6.15
N GLN A 542 -47.36 -3.10 5.75
CA GLN A 542 -46.72 -1.99 6.48
C GLN A 542 -47.47 -0.66 6.30
N VAL A 543 -48.40 -0.39 7.23
CA VAL A 543 -49.39 0.71 7.24
C VAL A 543 -48.79 2.12 7.00
N HIS A 544 -47.57 2.40 7.45
CA HIS A 544 -46.97 3.74 7.39
C HIS A 544 -46.65 4.25 5.97
N PHE A 545 -46.54 3.37 4.97
CA PHE A 545 -46.28 3.76 3.58
C PHE A 545 -47.55 4.25 2.85
N LYS A 546 -48.72 3.70 3.21
CA LYS A 546 -50.00 3.89 2.51
C LYS A 546 -50.46 5.36 2.46
N LEU A 547 -50.30 6.11 3.55
CA LEU A 547 -50.76 7.50 3.69
C LEU A 547 -49.84 8.54 3.03
N ASN A 548 -48.52 8.32 3.03
CA ASN A 548 -47.57 9.23 2.37
C ASN A 548 -47.51 8.98 0.85
N LEU A 549 -47.78 7.76 0.40
CA LEU A 549 -47.94 7.44 -1.01
C LEU A 549 -49.06 8.27 -1.65
N LEU A 550 -50.23 8.33 -1.00
CA LEU A 550 -51.38 9.11 -1.47
C LEU A 550 -51.07 10.62 -1.59
N LYS A 551 -50.18 11.15 -0.74
CA LYS A 551 -49.69 12.53 -0.85
C LYS A 551 -48.75 12.72 -2.04
N HIS A 552 -47.91 11.73 -2.37
CA HIS A 552 -47.05 11.77 -3.55
C HIS A 552 -47.80 11.51 -4.87
N MET A 553 -48.91 10.74 -4.86
CA MET A 553 -49.80 10.60 -6.01
C MET A 553 -50.34 11.95 -6.51
N LYS A 554 -50.63 12.89 -5.59
CA LYS A 554 -51.01 14.28 -5.94
C LYS A 554 -49.91 15.02 -6.71
N PHE A 555 -48.64 14.78 -6.37
CA PHE A 555 -47.49 15.33 -7.08
C PHE A 555 -47.35 14.71 -8.49
N TRP A 556 -47.58 13.40 -8.63
CA TRP A 556 -47.53 12.70 -9.91
C TRP A 556 -48.60 13.18 -10.90
N VAL A 557 -49.81 13.45 -10.40
CA VAL A 557 -50.89 14.07 -11.18
C VAL A 557 -50.52 15.50 -11.61
N SER A 558 -49.81 16.26 -10.77
CA SER A 558 -49.44 17.66 -11.05
C SER A 558 -48.30 17.85 -12.06
N LYS A 559 -47.50 16.81 -12.34
CA LYS A 559 -46.29 16.84 -13.21
C LYS A 559 -46.48 16.11 -14.55
N GLY A 560 -47.70 16.08 -15.08
CA GLY A 560 -47.97 15.68 -16.47
C GLY A 560 -48.61 14.30 -16.67
N GLY A 561 -49.02 13.60 -15.60
CA GLY A 561 -49.94 12.48 -15.73
C GLY A 561 -51.33 13.00 -16.10
N LYS A 562 -51.84 12.73 -17.30
CA LYS A 562 -53.24 13.05 -17.62
C LYS A 562 -54.13 12.36 -16.58
N PRO A 563 -54.93 13.10 -15.79
CA PRO A 563 -55.76 12.51 -14.72
C PRO A 563 -56.73 11.44 -15.25
N LYS A 564 -57.09 11.52 -16.54
CA LYS A 564 -57.98 10.59 -17.23
C LYS A 564 -57.33 9.24 -17.61
N GLU A 565 -56.00 9.13 -17.57
CA GLU A 565 -55.26 7.90 -17.91
C GLU A 565 -54.75 7.14 -16.67
N ILE A 566 -54.87 7.69 -15.45
CA ILE A 566 -54.91 6.86 -14.23
C ILE A 566 -56.29 6.19 -14.18
N VAL A 567 -56.52 5.33 -15.17
CA VAL A 567 -57.66 4.44 -15.26
C VAL A 567 -57.75 3.69 -13.93
N PHE A 568 -58.88 3.87 -13.24
CA PHE A 568 -59.28 3.06 -12.12
C PHE A 568 -59.44 1.62 -12.60
N SER A 569 -58.38 0.82 -12.56
CA SER A 569 -58.54 -0.62 -12.73
C SER A 569 -59.34 -1.16 -11.54
N GLU A 570 -60.22 -2.13 -11.79
CA GLU A 570 -61.00 -2.79 -10.74
C GLU A 570 -60.09 -3.34 -9.62
N ALA A 571 -58.89 -3.79 -9.98
CA ALA A 571 -57.86 -4.22 -9.03
C ALA A 571 -57.39 -3.10 -8.08
N LEU A 572 -57.15 -1.88 -8.59
CA LEU A 572 -56.76 -0.75 -7.76
C LEU A 572 -57.93 -0.30 -6.86
N GLN A 573 -59.16 -0.26 -7.38
CA GLN A 573 -60.35 0.04 -6.59
C GLN A 573 -60.55 -0.97 -5.46
N ASN A 574 -60.43 -2.26 -5.76
CA ASN A 574 -60.57 -3.33 -4.78
C ASN A 574 -59.47 -3.30 -3.72
N CYS A 575 -58.20 -3.05 -4.10
CA CYS A 575 -57.11 -2.92 -3.14
C CYS A 575 -57.25 -1.66 -2.26
N ILE A 576 -57.69 -0.54 -2.82
CA ILE A 576 -58.01 0.67 -2.03
C ILE A 576 -59.14 0.36 -1.05
N PHE A 577 -60.21 -0.27 -1.51
CA PHE A 577 -61.37 -0.62 -0.70
C PHE A 577 -61.01 -1.58 0.45
N GLU A 578 -60.29 -2.66 0.17
CA GLU A 578 -59.82 -3.63 1.18
C GLU A 578 -58.86 -3.02 2.19
N THR A 579 -57.93 -2.17 1.74
CA THR A 579 -57.00 -1.44 2.61
C THR A 579 -57.74 -0.47 3.53
N LEU A 580 -58.70 0.27 3.00
CA LEU A 580 -59.52 1.22 3.76
C LEU A 580 -60.43 0.51 4.76
N LYS A 581 -60.85 -0.73 4.47
CA LYS A 581 -61.70 -1.55 5.34
C LYS A 581 -60.94 -2.15 6.53
N LYS A 582 -59.65 -2.45 6.38
CA LYS A 582 -58.79 -2.98 7.45
C LYS A 582 -58.24 -1.92 8.40
N ASP A 583 -57.89 -0.72 7.91
CA ASP A 583 -56.97 0.19 8.63
C ASP A 583 -57.55 1.52 9.18
N PHE A 584 -58.83 1.94 8.98
CA PHE A 584 -59.25 3.31 9.41
C PHE A 584 -60.69 3.58 9.92
N VAL A 585 -60.75 4.52 10.89
CA VAL A 585 -61.92 5.14 11.54
C VAL A 585 -62.63 6.16 10.61
N PRO A 586 -63.98 6.20 10.54
CA PRO A 586 -64.77 6.94 9.53
C PRO A 586 -64.54 8.46 9.42
N SER A 587 -63.99 9.14 10.43
CA SER A 587 -63.92 10.62 10.47
C SER A 587 -62.87 11.23 9.54
N LYS A 588 -61.79 10.51 9.19
CA LYS A 588 -60.78 10.98 8.22
C LYS A 588 -61.18 10.73 6.75
N PHE A 589 -62.21 9.94 6.52
CA PHE A 589 -62.75 9.58 5.20
C PHE A 589 -63.33 10.80 4.45
N ASN A 590 -64.05 11.68 5.16
CA ASN A 590 -64.67 12.87 4.58
C ASN A 590 -63.65 13.93 4.12
N CYS A 591 -62.44 13.96 4.69
CA CYS A 591 -61.40 14.90 4.26
C CYS A 591 -60.71 14.45 2.95
N LEU A 592 -60.61 13.13 2.73
CA LEU A 592 -60.00 12.51 1.55
C LEU A 592 -60.92 12.52 0.31
N LEU A 593 -62.22 12.25 0.49
CA LEU A 593 -63.23 12.34 -0.57
C LEU A 593 -63.43 13.78 -1.06
N ASN A 594 -63.43 14.75 -0.15
CA ASN A 594 -63.58 16.17 -0.52
C ASN A 594 -62.38 16.75 -1.29
N CYS A 595 -61.22 16.08 -1.29
CA CYS A 595 -60.05 16.52 -2.06
C CYS A 595 -59.90 15.81 -3.42
N SER A 596 -60.66 14.75 -3.69
CA SER A 596 -60.45 13.87 -4.86
C SER A 596 -61.69 13.69 -5.74
N ILE A 597 -62.85 14.23 -5.34
CA ILE A 597 -64.03 14.37 -6.22
C ILE A 597 -64.23 15.84 -6.54
N LYS A 598 -63.38 16.33 -7.46
CA LYS A 598 -63.75 17.31 -8.48
C LYS A 598 -62.84 17.16 -9.68
#